data_AF-A0A925FYZ1-F1
#
_entry.id   AF-A0A925FYZ1-F1
#
_cell.length_a   1.000
_cell.length_b   1.000
_cell.length_c   1.000
_cell.angle_alpha   90.00
_cell.angle_beta   90.00
_cell.angle_gamma   90.00
#
_symmetry.space_group_name_H-M   'P 1'
#
loop_
_entity.id
_entity.type
_entity.pdbx_description
1 polymer ?
#
loop_
_entity_poly.entity_id
_entity_poly.type
_entity_poly.pdbx_seq_one_letter_code
_entity_poly.pdbx_strand_id
1 'polypeptide(L)'
;MAQIPSPQVVEPFGEVNVWTQPDGSLRVKATILMTPAVEGAQTGLAIDGSASMKQMFGASAAVSALFAPSTPNVVEPVVKTIASYLANFDTDGNTTVIYWACGPGGINVEEIGDMDAATVKTKTFTAPKQFGTGTKLLPAVRYFTETKFPDAPWSIFIFITDGVIEDLAEVQDFSLKLAQQIASGQRQFVKLVLIGIGEEVDEGQMEALDDLDYGGLKSPDGQVIDLWDHKMAAEMQKIEEIFAEVVSSDMILAPSAEILDSAGNHATPNGVGSYSDGLPALLDFNVPAGTTEFTLVMPGGQKIVQSIVI
;
A
#
# COMPACT_ATOMS: atom_id res chain seq x y z
N MET A 1 7.55 7.62 15.83
CA MET A 1 6.63 8.02 14.77
C MET A 1 5.26 7.51 15.18
N ALA A 2 4.20 8.23 14.87
CA ALA A 2 2.84 7.74 15.04
C ALA A 2 2.03 8.11 13.80
N GLN A 3 1.37 7.11 13.23
CA GLN A 3 0.48 7.25 12.09
C GLN A 3 -0.95 7.44 12.58
N ILE A 4 -1.67 8.39 12.01
CA ILE A 4 -3.09 8.56 12.28
C ILE A 4 -3.85 7.43 11.57
N PRO A 5 -4.71 6.66 12.26
CA PRO A 5 -5.46 5.57 11.63
C PRO A 5 -6.30 6.08 10.45
N SER A 6 -6.38 5.31 9.36
CA SER A 6 -7.09 5.70 8.12
C SER A 6 -8.52 6.23 8.38
N PRO A 7 -9.35 5.63 9.26
CA PRO A 7 -10.69 6.15 9.57
C PRO A 7 -10.72 7.55 10.23
N GLN A 8 -9.58 8.04 10.74
CA GLN A 8 -9.41 9.36 11.35
C GLN A 8 -8.73 10.36 10.41
N VAL A 9 -8.28 9.92 9.24
CA VAL A 9 -7.74 10.78 8.19
C VAL A 9 -8.89 11.40 7.39
N VAL A 10 -8.82 12.71 7.17
CA VAL A 10 -9.87 13.51 6.51
C VAL A 10 -9.48 13.80 5.07
N GLU A 11 -10.41 13.66 4.13
CA GLU A 11 -10.17 14.05 2.73
C GLU A 11 -9.74 15.53 2.63
N PRO A 12 -8.70 15.85 1.83
CA PRO A 12 -8.12 15.01 0.79
C PRO A 12 -6.87 14.22 1.23
N PHE A 13 -6.56 14.12 2.53
CA PHE A 13 -5.38 13.40 2.98
C PHE A 13 -5.54 11.88 2.84
N GLY A 14 -4.45 11.19 2.53
CA GLY A 14 -4.40 9.72 2.45
C GLY A 14 -3.69 9.09 3.63
N GLU A 15 -2.56 9.66 4.02
CA GLU A 15 -1.79 9.25 5.18
C GLU A 15 -1.27 10.46 5.93
N VAL A 16 -1.24 10.37 7.26
CA VAL A 16 -0.75 11.44 8.14
C VAL A 16 0.13 10.83 9.21
N ASN A 17 1.41 11.16 9.16
CA ASN A 17 2.44 10.71 10.09
C ASN A 17 2.94 11.87 10.93
N VAL A 18 3.14 11.61 12.23
CA VAL A 18 3.53 12.61 13.21
C VAL A 18 4.78 12.16 13.97
N TRP A 19 5.76 13.06 14.09
CA TRP A 19 6.96 12.86 14.89
C TRP A 19 7.11 13.99 15.91
N THR A 20 7.12 13.63 17.19
CA THR A 20 7.55 14.55 18.24
C THR A 20 9.04 14.82 18.12
N GLN A 21 9.40 16.11 18.06
CA GLN A 21 10.77 16.58 17.99
C GLN A 21 11.35 16.79 19.41
N PRO A 22 12.68 16.86 19.57
CA PRO A 22 13.33 17.06 20.87
C PRO A 22 12.91 18.35 21.62
N ASP A 23 12.49 19.39 20.89
CA ASP A 23 12.00 20.65 21.44
C ASP A 23 10.49 20.65 21.76
N GLY A 24 9.81 19.50 21.55
CA GLY A 24 8.38 19.33 21.75
C GLY A 24 7.52 19.76 20.56
N SER A 25 8.10 20.36 19.53
CA SER A 25 7.38 20.61 18.27
C SER A 25 7.01 19.29 17.59
N LEU A 26 6.07 19.35 16.64
CA LEU A 26 5.65 18.18 15.87
C LEU A 26 6.06 18.38 14.41
N ARG A 27 6.74 17.39 13.84
CA ARG A 27 6.86 17.25 12.39
C ARG A 27 5.67 16.43 11.90
N VAL A 28 5.03 16.89 10.84
CA VAL A 28 3.89 16.23 10.19
C VAL A 28 4.27 15.97 8.74
N LYS A 29 4.09 14.73 8.29
CA LYS A 29 4.15 14.33 6.89
C LYS A 29 2.75 13.90 6.50
N ALA A 30 2.16 14.53 5.49
CA ALA A 30 0.81 14.23 5.04
C ALA A 30 0.77 14.06 3.52
N THR A 31 0.07 13.05 3.04
CA THR A 31 -0.05 12.75 1.60
C THR A 31 -1.45 13.15 1.13
N ILE A 32 -1.57 13.63 -0.10
CA ILE A 32 -2.86 13.93 -0.73
C ILE A 32 -3.29 12.71 -1.56
N LEU A 33 -4.53 12.25 -1.38
CA LEU A 33 -5.11 11.12 -2.11
C LEU A 33 -5.16 11.42 -3.60
N MET A 34 -4.37 10.67 -4.35
CA MET A 34 -4.30 10.74 -5.81
C MET A 34 -3.54 9.55 -6.37
N THR A 35 -3.79 9.24 -7.64
CA THR A 35 -3.02 8.24 -8.38
C THR A 35 -1.89 8.93 -9.15
N PRO A 36 -0.61 8.62 -8.88
CA PRO A 36 0.49 9.27 -9.58
C PRO A 36 0.51 8.91 -11.07
N ALA A 37 1.10 9.78 -11.88
CA ALA A 37 1.38 9.49 -13.27
C ALA A 37 2.83 9.04 -13.37
N VAL A 38 3.06 7.74 -13.56
CA VAL A 38 4.40 7.15 -13.59
C VAL A 38 4.59 6.41 -14.91
N GLU A 39 5.55 6.87 -15.72
CA GLU A 39 5.87 6.23 -16.99
C GLU A 39 6.58 4.89 -16.78
N GLY A 40 6.12 3.85 -17.47
CA GLY A 40 6.68 2.51 -17.38
C GLY A 40 6.32 1.78 -16.08
N ALA A 41 5.33 2.26 -15.34
CA ALA A 41 4.80 1.57 -14.18
C ALA A 41 4.27 0.18 -14.55
N GLN A 42 4.66 -0.82 -13.76
CA GLN A 42 4.19 -2.20 -13.85
C GLN A 42 3.53 -2.62 -12.54
N THR A 43 2.39 -3.29 -12.64
CA THR A 43 1.53 -3.61 -11.51
C THR A 43 1.26 -5.11 -11.41
N GLY A 44 1.05 -5.58 -10.19
CA GLY A 44 0.64 -6.97 -9.96
C GLY A 44 -0.22 -7.12 -8.71
N LEU A 45 -1.11 -8.11 -8.76
CA LEU A 45 -1.96 -8.51 -7.65
C LEU A 45 -1.76 -9.99 -7.35
N ALA A 46 -1.35 -10.30 -6.12
CA ALA A 46 -1.26 -11.65 -5.59
C ALA A 46 -2.36 -11.89 -4.56
N ILE A 47 -3.11 -12.97 -4.76
CA ILE A 47 -4.23 -13.36 -3.89
C ILE A 47 -3.80 -14.59 -3.10
N ASP A 48 -3.89 -14.53 -1.77
CA ASP A 48 -3.53 -15.66 -0.92
C ASP A 48 -4.41 -16.88 -1.23
N GLY A 49 -3.75 -17.98 -1.62
CA GLY A 49 -4.33 -19.26 -1.96
C GLY A 49 -4.09 -20.33 -0.90
N SER A 50 -3.69 -19.95 0.31
CA SER A 50 -3.51 -20.86 1.44
C SER A 50 -4.84 -21.43 1.96
N ALA A 51 -4.78 -22.51 2.73
CA ALA A 51 -5.98 -23.16 3.25
C ALA A 51 -6.78 -22.31 4.26
N SER A 52 -6.18 -21.31 4.91
CA SER A 52 -6.88 -20.41 5.84
C SER A 52 -7.90 -19.53 5.11
N MET A 53 -7.57 -19.11 3.88
CA MET A 53 -8.46 -18.32 3.01
C MET A 53 -9.73 -19.04 2.53
N LYS A 54 -9.84 -20.37 2.71
CA LYS A 54 -10.94 -21.19 2.15
C LYS A 54 -12.34 -20.64 2.42
N GLN A 55 -12.60 -20.25 3.68
CA GLN A 55 -13.92 -19.78 4.06
C GLN A 55 -14.27 -18.47 3.35
N MET A 56 -13.28 -17.59 3.15
CA MET A 56 -13.45 -16.30 2.48
C MET A 56 -13.71 -16.43 0.98
N PHE A 57 -13.22 -17.49 0.34
CA PHE A 57 -13.59 -17.83 -1.04
C PHE A 57 -15.01 -18.41 -1.17
N GLY A 58 -15.76 -18.54 -0.07
CA GLY A 58 -17.06 -19.18 -0.04
C GLY A 58 -17.00 -20.71 -0.12
N ALA A 59 -15.82 -21.32 0.10
CA ALA A 59 -15.68 -22.77 0.11
C ALA A 59 -16.25 -23.33 1.43
N SER A 60 -17.46 -23.87 1.40
CA SER A 60 -18.06 -24.53 2.57
C SER A 60 -17.27 -25.79 2.94
N ALA A 61 -16.81 -25.89 4.18
CA ALA A 61 -16.25 -27.13 4.71
C ALA A 61 -17.31 -28.25 4.65
N ALA A 62 -16.92 -29.41 4.11
CA ALA A 62 -17.42 -30.79 4.31
C ALA A 62 -18.89 -31.09 4.68
N VAL A 63 -19.84 -30.19 4.45
CA VAL A 63 -21.28 -30.46 4.56
C VAL A 63 -21.83 -30.62 3.14
N SER A 64 -22.68 -31.63 2.93
CA SER A 64 -23.38 -31.84 1.66
C SER A 64 -23.94 -30.50 1.13
N ALA A 65 -23.79 -30.24 -0.19
CA ALA A 65 -24.31 -29.05 -0.86
C ALA A 65 -25.82 -28.82 -0.63
N LEU A 66 -26.54 -29.82 -0.10
CA LEU A 66 -27.94 -29.73 0.31
C LEU A 66 -28.18 -28.94 1.62
N PHE A 67 -27.15 -28.81 2.47
CA PHE A 67 -27.26 -28.24 3.83
C PHE A 67 -26.22 -27.16 4.12
N ALA A 68 -25.27 -26.92 3.22
CA ALA A 68 -24.32 -25.81 3.36
C ALA A 68 -25.03 -24.49 3.01
N PRO A 69 -25.09 -23.49 3.91
CA PRO A 69 -25.41 -22.14 3.48
C PRO A 69 -24.36 -21.69 2.46
N SER A 70 -24.79 -21.04 1.38
CA SER A 70 -23.88 -20.46 0.40
C SER A 70 -23.13 -19.29 1.04
N THR A 71 -21.92 -19.52 1.54
CA THR A 71 -21.06 -18.43 2.00
C THR A 71 -20.62 -17.63 0.77
N PRO A 72 -20.87 -16.31 0.70
CA PRO A 72 -20.43 -15.50 -0.43
C PRO A 72 -18.89 -15.44 -0.47
N ASN A 73 -18.34 -15.38 -1.68
CA ASN A 73 -16.92 -15.12 -1.88
C ASN A 73 -16.65 -13.63 -1.57
N VAL A 74 -16.06 -13.35 -0.41
CA VAL A 74 -15.73 -11.97 0.01
C VAL A 74 -14.41 -11.48 -0.59
N VAL A 75 -13.59 -12.39 -1.11
CA VAL A 75 -12.31 -12.06 -1.77
C VAL A 75 -12.54 -11.43 -3.15
N GLU A 76 -13.51 -11.95 -3.92
CA GLU A 76 -13.73 -11.53 -5.31
C GLU A 76 -14.03 -10.02 -5.47
N PRO A 77 -14.91 -9.38 -4.68
CA PRO A 77 -15.15 -7.94 -4.77
C PRO A 77 -13.90 -7.09 -4.51
N VAL A 78 -13.07 -7.50 -3.55
CA VAL A 78 -11.82 -6.80 -3.21
C VAL A 78 -10.82 -6.94 -4.35
N VAL A 79 -10.61 -8.16 -4.85
CA VAL A 79 -9.75 -8.45 -6.00
C VAL A 79 -10.17 -7.66 -7.23
N LYS A 80 -11.46 -7.64 -7.56
CA LYS A 80 -11.97 -6.89 -8.72
C LYS A 80 -11.71 -5.40 -8.61
N THR A 81 -11.88 -4.84 -7.41
CA THR A 81 -11.67 -3.41 -7.15
C THR A 81 -10.19 -3.06 -7.32
N ILE A 82 -9.30 -3.80 -6.66
CA ILE A 82 -7.86 -3.57 -6.71
C ILE A 82 -7.32 -3.82 -8.12
N ALA A 83 -7.62 -4.97 -8.74
CA ALA A 83 -7.08 -5.31 -10.06
C ALA A 83 -7.56 -4.34 -11.15
N SER A 84 -8.83 -3.89 -11.11
CA SER A 84 -9.32 -2.87 -12.04
C SER A 84 -8.58 -1.54 -11.86
N TYR A 85 -8.29 -1.18 -10.61
CA TYR A 85 -7.62 0.07 -10.29
C TYR A 85 -6.14 0.02 -10.72
N LEU A 86 -5.43 -1.06 -10.38
CA LEU A 86 -4.05 -1.31 -10.83
C LEU A 86 -3.93 -1.32 -12.35
N ALA A 87 -4.83 -2.01 -13.06
CA ALA A 87 -4.80 -2.05 -14.52
C ALA A 87 -4.97 -0.65 -15.16
N ASN A 88 -5.72 0.26 -14.55
CA ASN A 88 -5.85 1.64 -15.05
C ASN A 88 -4.62 2.51 -14.75
N PHE A 89 -3.83 2.15 -13.73
CA PHE A 89 -2.60 2.84 -13.38
C PHE A 89 -1.38 2.29 -14.15
N ASP A 90 -1.39 1.00 -14.49
CA ASP A 90 -0.34 0.37 -15.28
C ASP A 90 -0.14 1.07 -16.61
N THR A 91 1.11 1.26 -17.02
CA THR A 91 1.43 1.94 -18.28
C THR A 91 0.91 1.21 -19.51
N ASP A 92 0.83 -0.13 -19.48
CA ASP A 92 0.31 -0.91 -20.61
C ASP A 92 -1.20 -1.20 -20.52
N GLY A 93 -1.84 -0.78 -19.43
CA GLY A 93 -3.26 -0.95 -19.18
C GLY A 93 -3.66 -2.32 -18.61
N ASN A 94 -2.70 -3.17 -18.22
CA ASN A 94 -2.96 -4.49 -17.64
C ASN A 94 -2.28 -4.65 -16.29
N THR A 95 -2.87 -5.46 -15.41
CA THR A 95 -2.22 -5.91 -14.19
C THR A 95 -2.07 -7.43 -14.20
N THR A 96 -0.93 -7.95 -13.75
CA THR A 96 -0.73 -9.39 -13.62
C THR A 96 -1.38 -9.90 -12.34
N VAL A 97 -2.32 -10.85 -12.46
CA VAL A 97 -2.98 -11.45 -11.30
C VAL A 97 -2.53 -12.89 -11.09
N ILE A 98 -2.17 -13.22 -9.85
CA ILE A 98 -1.75 -14.57 -9.42
C ILE A 98 -2.48 -14.99 -8.14
N TYR A 99 -2.57 -16.29 -7.90
CA TYR A 99 -2.66 -16.83 -6.54
C TYR A 99 -1.26 -17.18 -6.04
N TRP A 100 -1.01 -16.92 -4.75
CA TRP A 100 0.19 -17.36 -4.05
C TRP A 100 -0.15 -18.32 -2.92
N ALA A 101 0.86 -18.79 -2.18
CA ALA A 101 0.65 -19.78 -1.12
C ALA A 101 -0.11 -21.03 -1.59
N CYS A 102 0.10 -21.49 -2.82
CA CYS A 102 -0.64 -22.64 -3.37
C CYS A 102 0.12 -23.96 -3.19
N GLY A 103 -0.62 -25.07 -3.23
CA GLY A 103 -0.05 -26.43 -3.25
C GLY A 103 0.73 -26.88 -2.00
N PRO A 104 1.40 -28.03 -2.05
CA PRO A 104 2.10 -28.60 -0.90
C PRO A 104 3.16 -27.64 -0.35
N GLY A 105 3.08 -27.34 0.95
CA GLY A 105 3.98 -26.42 1.64
C GLY A 105 3.76 -24.94 1.32
N GLY A 106 2.76 -24.59 0.49
CA GLY A 106 2.47 -23.19 0.17
C GLY A 106 3.46 -22.52 -0.77
N ILE A 107 4.30 -23.27 -1.50
CA ILE A 107 5.40 -22.69 -2.27
C ILE A 107 5.05 -22.35 -3.72
N ASN A 108 3.87 -22.74 -4.19
CA ASN A 108 3.49 -22.57 -5.59
C ASN A 108 2.79 -21.24 -5.83
N VAL A 109 3.05 -20.67 -7.00
CA VAL A 109 2.29 -19.57 -7.59
C VAL A 109 1.41 -20.14 -8.70
N GLU A 110 0.14 -19.74 -8.72
CA GLU A 110 -0.77 -20.03 -9.82
C GLU A 110 -1.09 -18.74 -10.58
N GLU A 111 -0.58 -18.61 -11.80
CA GLU A 111 -0.87 -17.44 -12.64
C GLU A 111 -2.31 -17.49 -13.17
N ILE A 112 -3.05 -16.39 -12.98
CA ILE A 112 -4.37 -16.18 -13.57
C ILE A 112 -4.22 -15.47 -14.93
N GLY A 113 -3.29 -14.52 -15.01
CA GLY A 113 -2.86 -13.85 -16.24
C GLY A 113 -2.86 -12.33 -16.13
N ASP A 114 -2.47 -11.68 -17.22
CA ASP A 114 -2.52 -10.22 -17.37
C ASP A 114 -3.92 -9.78 -17.77
N MET A 115 -4.48 -8.79 -17.09
CA MET A 115 -5.86 -8.37 -17.29
C MET A 115 -6.01 -6.85 -17.27
N ASP A 116 -6.74 -6.32 -18.26
CA ASP A 116 -7.24 -4.96 -18.23
C ASP A 116 -8.47 -4.81 -17.33
N ALA A 117 -8.86 -3.56 -17.03
CA ALA A 117 -10.00 -3.27 -16.16
C ALA A 117 -11.35 -3.82 -16.72
N ALA A 118 -11.48 -3.98 -18.04
CA ALA A 118 -12.69 -4.52 -18.65
C ALA A 118 -12.79 -6.05 -18.44
N THR A 119 -11.67 -6.75 -18.58
CA THR A 119 -11.52 -8.19 -18.33
C THR A 119 -11.76 -8.50 -16.87
N VAL A 120 -11.14 -7.75 -15.95
CA VAL A 120 -11.34 -7.92 -14.50
C VAL A 120 -12.81 -7.85 -14.10
N LYS A 121 -13.57 -6.88 -14.63
CA LYS A 121 -14.99 -6.70 -14.30
C LYS A 121 -15.85 -7.92 -14.65
N THR A 122 -15.54 -8.58 -15.75
CA THR A 122 -16.32 -9.73 -16.25
C THR A 122 -15.76 -11.08 -15.78
N LYS A 123 -14.50 -11.13 -15.35
CA LYS A 123 -13.86 -12.33 -14.81
C LYS A 123 -14.54 -12.77 -13.52
N THR A 124 -14.82 -14.06 -13.37
CA THR A 124 -15.12 -14.66 -12.07
C THR A 124 -13.82 -15.08 -11.39
N PHE A 125 -13.58 -14.62 -10.17
CA PHE A 125 -12.46 -15.06 -9.34
C PHE A 125 -12.94 -16.14 -8.38
N THR A 126 -12.42 -17.36 -8.55
CA THR A 126 -12.75 -18.51 -7.71
C THR A 126 -11.63 -18.79 -6.71
N ALA A 127 -11.71 -19.91 -5.98
CA ALA A 127 -10.56 -20.45 -5.27
C ALA A 127 -9.42 -20.85 -6.24
N PRO A 128 -8.15 -20.92 -5.77
CA PRO A 128 -7.06 -21.55 -6.52
C PRO A 128 -7.35 -23.02 -6.84
N LYS A 129 -6.68 -23.59 -7.84
CA LYS A 129 -6.84 -25.02 -8.20
C LYS A 129 -6.51 -25.94 -7.04
N GLN A 130 -5.49 -25.58 -6.26
CA GLN A 130 -5.08 -26.30 -5.08
C GLN A 130 -4.65 -25.34 -3.99
N PHE A 131 -5.46 -25.27 -2.93
CA PHE A 131 -5.11 -24.53 -1.73
C PHE A 131 -3.78 -25.00 -1.13
N GLY A 132 -2.98 -24.06 -0.62
CA GLY A 132 -1.73 -24.37 0.06
C GLY A 132 -1.92 -25.03 1.41
N THR A 133 -0.92 -25.80 1.82
CA THR A 133 -0.83 -26.34 3.19
C THR A 133 0.11 -25.51 4.09
N GLY A 134 0.58 -24.38 3.60
CA GLY A 134 1.31 -23.36 4.35
C GLY A 134 1.16 -22.01 3.63
N THR A 135 1.56 -20.94 4.29
CA THR A 135 1.42 -19.58 3.77
C THR A 135 2.80 -18.95 3.59
N LYS A 136 3.37 -19.10 2.39
CA LYS A 136 4.74 -18.68 2.06
C LYS A 136 4.71 -17.56 1.03
N LEU A 137 5.10 -16.35 1.44
CA LEU A 137 4.97 -15.11 0.67
C LEU A 137 6.15 -14.90 -0.29
N LEU A 138 7.36 -15.33 0.09
CA LEU A 138 8.57 -15.09 -0.71
C LEU A 138 8.46 -15.57 -2.18
N PRO A 139 7.83 -16.73 -2.49
CA PRO A 139 7.61 -17.14 -3.88
C PRO A 139 6.86 -16.10 -4.73
N ALA A 140 5.86 -15.43 -4.16
CA ALA A 140 5.07 -14.41 -4.86
C ALA A 140 5.86 -13.13 -5.10
N VAL A 141 6.61 -12.69 -4.08
CA VAL A 141 7.49 -11.52 -4.20
C VAL A 141 8.52 -11.76 -5.32
N ARG A 142 9.19 -12.92 -5.32
CA ARG A 142 10.15 -13.30 -6.37
C ARG A 142 9.51 -13.44 -7.74
N TYR A 143 8.29 -13.97 -7.82
CA TYR A 143 7.58 -14.07 -9.09
C TYR A 143 7.47 -12.69 -9.75
N PHE A 144 7.02 -11.67 -9.01
CA PHE A 144 6.92 -10.33 -9.57
C PHE A 144 8.29 -9.68 -9.80
N THR A 145 9.18 -9.69 -8.80
CA THR A 145 10.43 -8.93 -8.87
C THR A 145 11.48 -9.58 -9.76
N GLU A 146 11.58 -10.91 -9.79
CA GLU A 146 12.67 -11.61 -10.50
C GLU A 146 12.21 -12.27 -11.81
N THR A 147 10.93 -12.66 -11.91
CA THR A 147 10.44 -13.43 -13.07
C THR A 147 9.62 -12.58 -14.03
N LYS A 148 8.55 -11.94 -13.55
CA LYS A 148 7.59 -11.23 -14.40
C LYS A 148 8.09 -9.84 -14.78
N PHE A 149 8.65 -9.11 -13.82
CA PHE A 149 9.07 -7.72 -13.99
C PHE A 149 10.51 -7.48 -13.50
N PRO A 150 11.53 -8.18 -14.05
CA PRO A 150 12.93 -8.01 -13.63
C PRO A 150 13.51 -6.64 -13.94
N ASP A 151 13.02 -5.98 -14.99
CA ASP A 151 13.58 -4.74 -15.54
C ASP A 151 12.58 -3.57 -15.52
N ALA A 152 11.46 -3.70 -14.80
CA ALA A 152 10.47 -2.63 -14.72
C ALA A 152 11.10 -1.37 -14.11
N PRO A 153 10.94 -0.19 -14.73
CA PRO A 153 11.52 1.06 -14.22
C PRO A 153 10.82 1.54 -12.95
N TRP A 154 9.58 1.11 -12.74
CA TRP A 154 8.81 1.39 -11.55
C TRP A 154 7.79 0.27 -11.38
N SER A 155 7.63 -0.25 -10.16
CA SER A 155 6.67 -1.31 -9.91
C SER A 155 5.98 -1.22 -8.56
N ILE A 156 4.71 -1.62 -8.53
CA ILE A 156 3.93 -1.82 -7.30
C ILE A 156 3.23 -3.17 -7.33
N PHE A 157 3.39 -3.96 -6.28
CA PHE A 157 2.79 -5.28 -6.17
C PHE A 157 1.98 -5.39 -4.89
N ILE A 158 0.73 -5.84 -5.02
CA ILE A 158 -0.22 -5.93 -3.91
C ILE A 158 -0.44 -7.39 -3.56
N PHE A 159 -0.42 -7.72 -2.28
CA PHE A 159 -0.59 -9.05 -1.73
C PHE A 159 -1.79 -9.05 -0.79
N ILE A 160 -2.87 -9.70 -1.18
CA ILE A 160 -4.04 -9.93 -0.33
C ILE A 160 -3.80 -11.16 0.53
N THR A 161 -4.08 -11.08 1.84
CA THR A 161 -3.88 -12.18 2.80
C THR A 161 -4.78 -12.07 4.02
N ASP A 162 -4.89 -13.16 4.78
CA ASP A 162 -5.35 -13.17 6.18
C ASP A 162 -4.18 -13.11 7.18
N GLY A 163 -2.99 -12.68 6.75
CA GLY A 163 -1.92 -12.15 7.61
C GLY A 163 -0.88 -13.17 8.09
N VAL A 164 -1.14 -14.49 8.01
CA VAL A 164 -0.16 -15.48 8.46
C VAL A 164 0.96 -15.66 7.43
N ILE A 165 2.20 -15.30 7.75
CA ILE A 165 3.37 -15.44 6.85
C ILE A 165 4.40 -16.37 7.50
N GLU A 166 4.47 -17.61 7.04
CA GLU A 166 5.34 -18.63 7.64
C GLU A 166 6.83 -18.48 7.26
N ASP A 167 7.16 -17.70 6.24
CA ASP A 167 8.52 -17.41 5.77
C ASP A 167 8.90 -15.93 5.95
N LEU A 168 8.36 -15.30 6.99
CA LEU A 168 8.56 -13.88 7.29
C LEU A 168 10.06 -13.50 7.33
N ALA A 169 10.89 -14.32 7.97
CA ALA A 169 12.33 -14.07 8.07
C ALA A 169 13.00 -14.09 6.68
N GLU A 170 12.64 -15.04 5.83
CA GLU A 170 13.17 -15.12 4.46
C GLU A 170 12.65 -13.98 3.57
N VAL A 171 11.43 -13.50 3.80
CA VAL A 171 10.89 -12.29 3.14
C VAL A 171 11.67 -11.05 3.57
N GLN A 172 11.95 -10.88 4.86
CA GLN A 172 12.75 -9.76 5.38
C GLN A 172 14.18 -9.77 4.81
N ASP A 173 14.84 -10.93 4.82
CA ASP A 173 16.17 -11.12 4.23
C ASP A 173 16.19 -10.81 2.72
N PHE A 174 15.14 -11.19 2.01
CA PHE A 174 15.00 -10.88 0.59
C PHE A 174 14.75 -9.39 0.35
N SER A 175 13.89 -8.77 1.17
CA SER A 175 13.58 -7.34 1.10
C SER A 175 14.82 -6.49 1.31
N LEU A 176 15.69 -6.86 2.26
CA LEU A 176 16.97 -6.18 2.45
C LEU A 176 17.88 -6.30 1.22
N LYS A 177 17.94 -7.47 0.56
CA LYS A 177 18.69 -7.65 -0.69
C LYS A 177 18.12 -6.79 -1.81
N LEU A 178 16.79 -6.74 -1.94
CA LEU A 178 16.11 -5.92 -2.92
C LEU A 178 16.42 -4.43 -2.70
N ALA A 179 16.36 -3.95 -1.46
CA ALA A 179 16.74 -2.58 -1.09
C ALA A 179 18.20 -2.26 -1.45
N GLN A 180 19.13 -3.19 -1.22
CA GLN A 180 20.54 -3.02 -1.62
C GLN A 180 20.72 -2.93 -3.14
N GLN A 181 19.94 -3.72 -3.90
CA GLN A 181 19.94 -3.64 -5.36
C GLN A 181 19.39 -2.29 -5.85
N ILE A 182 18.35 -1.77 -5.21
CA ILE A 182 17.80 -0.44 -5.53
C ILE A 182 18.82 0.65 -5.21
N ALA A 183 19.42 0.61 -4.01
CA ALA A 183 20.43 1.58 -3.59
C ALA A 183 21.65 1.64 -4.53
N SER A 184 22.03 0.49 -5.10
CA SER A 184 23.13 0.40 -6.07
C SER A 184 22.72 0.66 -7.52
N GLY A 185 21.44 0.93 -7.79
CA GLY A 185 20.90 1.13 -9.14
C GLY A 185 20.81 -0.14 -9.99
N GLN A 186 21.06 -1.32 -9.41
CA GLN A 186 20.88 -2.62 -10.08
C GLN A 186 19.41 -2.97 -10.25
N ARG A 187 18.55 -2.41 -9.41
CA ARG A 187 17.10 -2.54 -9.45
C ARG A 187 16.48 -1.15 -9.41
N GLN A 188 15.37 -0.97 -10.11
CA GLN A 188 14.60 0.28 -10.09
C GLN A 188 13.54 0.25 -8.98
N PHE A 189 12.72 1.28 -8.87
CA PHE A 189 11.77 1.41 -7.78
C PHE A 189 10.78 0.23 -7.67
N VAL A 190 10.59 -0.28 -6.45
CA VAL A 190 9.61 -1.32 -6.11
C VAL A 190 8.90 -0.91 -4.83
N LYS A 191 7.56 -0.93 -4.84
CA LYS A 191 6.73 -0.90 -3.63
C LYS A 191 5.92 -2.20 -3.54
N LEU A 192 5.79 -2.72 -2.34
CA LEU A 192 5.09 -3.96 -2.00
C LEU A 192 4.03 -3.58 -0.96
N VAL A 193 2.77 -3.96 -1.20
CA VAL A 193 1.66 -3.58 -0.31
C VAL A 193 0.96 -4.83 0.17
N LEU A 194 0.87 -5.04 1.48
CA LEU A 194 0.06 -6.09 2.09
C LEU A 194 -1.33 -5.56 2.42
N ILE A 195 -2.36 -6.27 1.97
CA ILE A 195 -3.75 -5.96 2.29
C ILE A 195 -4.34 -7.11 3.08
N GLY A 196 -4.57 -6.85 4.36
CA GLY A 196 -5.20 -7.78 5.30
C GLY A 196 -6.72 -7.82 5.11
N ILE A 197 -7.29 -9.02 4.97
CA ILE A 197 -8.73 -9.25 4.87
C ILE A 197 -9.17 -10.26 5.94
N GLY A 198 -10.24 -9.91 6.65
CA GLY A 198 -10.86 -10.78 7.65
C GLY A 198 -10.50 -10.38 9.08
N GLU A 199 -11.10 -11.09 10.05
CA GLU A 199 -10.92 -10.81 11.48
C GLU A 199 -9.72 -11.56 12.08
N GLU A 200 -9.18 -12.56 11.38
CA GLU A 200 -8.06 -13.40 11.85
C GLU A 200 -6.70 -12.91 11.34
N VAL A 201 -6.62 -11.66 10.88
CA VAL A 201 -5.37 -11.09 10.34
C VAL A 201 -4.32 -10.98 11.43
N ASP A 202 -3.14 -11.57 11.19
CA ASP A 202 -1.94 -11.34 12.01
C ASP A 202 -1.30 -9.99 11.64
N GLU A 203 -1.92 -8.91 12.11
CA GLU A 203 -1.49 -7.53 11.86
C GLU A 203 -0.04 -7.29 12.31
N GLY A 204 0.40 -7.95 13.38
CA GLY A 204 1.77 -7.81 13.89
C GLY A 204 2.85 -8.29 12.90
N GLN A 205 2.56 -9.28 12.04
CA GLN A 205 3.49 -9.67 10.97
C GLN A 205 3.48 -8.70 9.80
N MET A 206 2.32 -8.10 9.51
CA MET A 206 2.20 -7.07 8.49
C MET A 206 2.95 -5.80 8.89
N GLU A 207 2.75 -5.33 10.14
CA GLU A 207 3.52 -4.26 10.77
C GLU A 207 5.03 -4.57 10.74
N ALA A 208 5.44 -5.81 11.04
CA ALA A 208 6.86 -6.19 11.04
C ALA A 208 7.53 -6.14 9.64
N LEU A 209 6.75 -6.17 8.56
CA LEU A 209 7.27 -5.94 7.21
C LEU A 209 7.26 -4.47 6.84
N ASP A 210 6.20 -3.75 7.20
CA ASP A 210 6.07 -2.31 7.00
C ASP A 210 7.18 -1.52 7.73
N ASP A 211 7.43 -1.84 9.00
CA ASP A 211 8.47 -1.22 9.84
C ASP A 211 9.89 -1.76 9.57
N LEU A 212 10.11 -2.51 8.48
CA LEU A 212 11.40 -3.14 8.22
C LEU A 212 12.50 -2.09 7.99
N ASP A 213 13.48 -2.04 8.91
CA ASP A 213 14.62 -1.11 8.80
C ASP A 213 15.67 -1.62 7.79
N TYR A 214 15.84 -0.86 6.71
CA TYR A 214 16.87 -1.09 5.71
C TYR A 214 18.22 -0.43 6.04
N GLY A 215 18.41 0.08 7.25
CA GLY A 215 19.65 0.74 7.68
C GLY A 215 19.84 2.12 7.06
N GLY A 216 18.73 2.80 6.73
CA GLY A 216 18.75 4.12 6.09
C GLY A 216 19.33 4.12 4.67
N LEU A 217 19.27 2.98 3.97
CA LEU A 217 19.63 2.88 2.55
C LEU A 217 18.85 3.91 1.73
N LYS A 218 19.52 4.47 0.72
CA LYS A 218 18.95 5.46 -0.18
C LYS A 218 19.06 5.02 -1.62
N SER A 219 18.04 5.32 -2.40
CA SER A 219 18.05 5.18 -3.86
C SER A 219 19.04 6.18 -4.50
N PRO A 220 19.40 6.00 -5.77
CA PRO A 220 20.36 6.88 -6.47
C PRO A 220 19.96 8.37 -6.51
N ASP A 221 18.68 8.68 -6.41
CA ASP A 221 18.13 10.03 -6.32
C ASP A 221 18.10 10.59 -4.87
N GLY A 222 18.54 9.80 -3.89
CA GLY A 222 18.72 10.22 -2.50
C GLY A 222 17.51 10.03 -1.58
N GLN A 223 16.44 9.42 -2.06
CA GLN A 223 15.27 9.06 -1.24
C GLN A 223 15.60 7.86 -0.35
N VAL A 224 15.05 7.83 0.86
CA VAL A 224 15.17 6.66 1.75
C VAL A 224 14.34 5.54 1.14
N ILE A 225 14.93 4.35 1.05
CA ILE A 225 14.24 3.17 0.52
C ILE A 225 13.29 2.65 1.58
N ASP A 226 12.03 2.54 1.18
CA ASP A 226 10.96 1.92 1.92
C ASP A 226 10.16 1.04 0.94
N LEU A 227 10.14 -0.27 1.19
CA LEU A 227 9.58 -1.25 0.27
C LEU A 227 8.17 -1.69 0.63
N TRP A 228 7.85 -1.80 1.90
CA TRP A 228 6.58 -2.38 2.34
C TRP A 228 5.64 -1.28 2.79
N ASP A 229 4.35 -1.52 2.62
CA ASP A 229 3.25 -0.80 3.24
C ASP A 229 2.21 -1.85 3.59
N HIS A 230 1.46 -1.63 4.67
CA HIS A 230 0.38 -2.52 5.02
C HIS A 230 -0.92 -1.74 5.20
N LYS A 231 -2.03 -2.37 4.80
CA LYS A 231 -3.37 -1.80 4.93
C LYS A 231 -4.36 -2.86 5.35
N MET A 232 -5.29 -2.48 6.21
CA MET A 232 -6.43 -3.30 6.57
C MET A 232 -7.60 -2.96 5.66
N ALA A 233 -8.09 -3.95 4.90
CA ALA A 233 -9.17 -3.72 3.93
C ALA A 233 -10.46 -3.19 4.57
N ALA A 234 -10.69 -3.50 5.85
CA ALA A 234 -11.84 -3.02 6.61
C ALA A 234 -11.74 -1.53 7.00
N GLU A 235 -10.52 -0.96 6.99
CA GLU A 235 -10.25 0.42 7.39
C GLU A 235 -10.12 1.37 6.21
N MET A 236 -9.71 0.85 5.05
CA MET A 236 -9.57 1.62 3.81
C MET A 236 -10.90 2.30 3.43
N GLN A 237 -10.86 3.62 3.29
CA GLN A 237 -11.99 4.42 2.81
C GLN A 237 -11.95 4.59 1.30
N LYS A 238 -10.75 4.59 0.72
CA LYS A 238 -10.47 4.85 -0.70
C LYS A 238 -9.40 3.90 -1.24
N ILE A 239 -9.52 3.55 -2.51
CA ILE A 239 -8.53 2.67 -3.16
C ILE A 239 -7.20 3.42 -3.42
N GLU A 240 -7.29 4.75 -3.54
CA GLU A 240 -6.18 5.68 -3.69
C GLU A 240 -5.20 5.63 -2.51
N GLU A 241 -5.63 5.17 -1.33
CA GLU A 241 -4.77 5.00 -0.15
C GLU A 241 -3.59 4.07 -0.44
N ILE A 242 -3.73 3.09 -1.33
CA ILE A 242 -2.63 2.20 -1.78
C ILE A 242 -1.42 3.00 -2.29
N PHE A 243 -1.65 4.18 -2.84
CA PHE A 243 -0.60 5.03 -3.43
C PHE A 243 -0.10 6.11 -2.48
N ALA A 244 -0.60 6.18 -1.25
CA ALA A 244 -0.26 7.24 -0.30
C ALA A 244 1.25 7.33 -0.05
N GLU A 245 1.97 6.21 0.07
CA GLU A 245 3.42 6.21 0.32
C GLU A 245 4.29 6.39 -0.94
N VAL A 246 3.70 6.45 -2.14
CA VAL A 246 4.48 6.59 -3.39
C VAL A 246 4.28 7.93 -4.10
N VAL A 247 3.59 8.88 -3.48
CA VAL A 247 3.51 10.27 -3.97
C VAL A 247 4.75 11.07 -3.55
N SER A 248 5.11 12.08 -4.35
CA SER A 248 6.32 12.89 -4.14
C SER A 248 6.03 14.37 -3.89
N SER A 249 7.02 15.07 -3.34
CA SER A 249 6.97 16.53 -3.16
C SER A 249 7.07 17.32 -4.46
N ASP A 250 7.49 16.67 -5.55
CA ASP A 250 7.64 17.31 -6.86
C ASP A 250 6.33 17.33 -7.66
N MET A 251 5.35 16.53 -7.24
CA MET A 251 4.05 16.46 -7.88
C MET A 251 3.13 17.58 -7.37
N ILE A 252 3.04 18.68 -8.12
CA ILE A 252 2.22 19.84 -7.76
C ILE A 252 0.76 19.64 -8.19
N LEU A 253 -0.15 19.65 -7.22
CA LEU A 253 -1.59 19.40 -7.37
C LEU A 253 -2.43 20.67 -7.49
N ALA A 254 -1.95 21.78 -6.92
CA ALA A 254 -2.61 23.07 -6.96
C ALA A 254 -1.58 24.19 -7.05
N PRO A 255 -1.92 25.36 -7.62
CA PRO A 255 -0.97 26.46 -7.81
C PRO A 255 -0.48 27.08 -6.50
N SER A 256 -1.22 26.91 -5.40
CA SER A 256 -0.84 27.38 -4.08
C SER A 256 -1.61 26.63 -2.99
N ALA A 257 -1.11 26.69 -1.76
CA ALA A 257 -1.81 26.30 -0.55
C ALA A 257 -1.20 27.01 0.67
N GLU A 258 -1.93 26.97 1.79
CA GLU A 258 -1.38 27.32 3.10
C GLU A 258 -1.64 26.17 4.07
N ILE A 259 -0.68 25.93 4.97
CA ILE A 259 -0.86 25.03 6.10
C ILE A 259 -0.79 25.87 7.36
N LEU A 260 -1.83 25.77 8.20
CA LEU A 260 -1.95 26.50 9.45
C LEU A 260 -1.95 25.54 10.65
N ASP A 261 -1.37 25.95 11.78
CA ASP A 261 -1.46 25.27 13.06
C ASP A 261 -2.83 25.51 13.74
N SER A 262 -3.06 24.87 14.89
CA SER A 262 -4.27 25.02 15.71
C SER A 262 -4.57 26.45 16.18
N ALA A 263 -3.58 27.35 16.18
CA ALA A 263 -3.74 28.77 16.52
C ALA A 263 -3.93 29.67 15.29
N GLY A 264 -3.90 29.09 14.08
CA GLY A 264 -4.03 29.78 12.81
C GLY A 264 -2.73 30.41 12.29
N ASN A 265 -1.58 30.08 12.86
CA ASN A 265 -0.28 30.52 12.34
C ASN A 265 0.19 29.57 11.24
N HIS A 266 1.01 30.06 10.30
CA HIS A 266 1.58 29.20 9.27
C HIS A 266 2.52 28.16 9.87
N ALA A 267 2.30 26.90 9.48
CA ALA A 267 3.26 25.83 9.70
C ALA A 267 4.56 26.13 8.94
N THR A 268 5.68 25.58 9.43
CA THR A 268 6.99 25.77 8.80
C THR A 268 7.29 24.59 7.88
N PRO A 269 7.30 24.75 6.55
CA PRO A 269 7.59 23.64 5.65
C PRO A 269 9.03 23.13 5.82
N ASN A 270 9.21 21.84 5.61
CA ASN A 270 10.52 21.18 5.54
C ASN A 270 10.90 20.99 4.07
N GLY A 271 12.10 21.41 3.68
CA GLY A 271 12.62 21.21 2.32
C GLY A 271 12.13 22.20 1.25
N VAL A 272 11.06 22.96 1.52
CA VAL A 272 10.57 24.06 0.66
C VAL A 272 10.42 25.36 1.44
N GLY A 273 10.42 26.51 0.75
CA GLY A 273 10.29 27.82 1.42
C GLY A 273 8.87 28.14 1.88
N SER A 274 7.87 27.77 1.09
CA SER A 274 6.44 27.97 1.34
C SER A 274 5.63 27.03 0.42
N TYR A 275 4.34 26.87 0.72
CA TYR A 275 3.38 26.24 -0.20
C TYR A 275 2.64 27.27 -1.08
N SER A 276 3.07 28.53 -1.06
CA SER A 276 2.43 29.61 -1.84
C SER A 276 2.59 29.44 -3.34
N ASP A 277 3.60 28.69 -3.76
CA ASP A 277 3.98 28.51 -5.17
C ASP A 277 3.67 27.08 -5.67
N GLY A 278 2.92 26.31 -4.88
CA GLY A 278 2.46 24.99 -5.23
C GLY A 278 2.05 24.16 -4.01
N LEU A 279 0.94 23.43 -4.15
CA LEU A 279 0.58 22.35 -3.22
C LEU A 279 1.19 21.04 -3.73
N PRO A 280 2.24 20.50 -3.10
CA PRO A 280 2.74 19.17 -3.45
C PRO A 280 1.78 18.07 -2.99
N ALA A 281 1.85 16.91 -3.64
CA ALA A 281 1.14 15.70 -3.22
C ALA A 281 1.67 15.15 -1.89
N LEU A 282 2.94 15.41 -1.58
CA LEU A 282 3.56 15.13 -0.28
C LEU A 282 3.85 16.43 0.47
N LEU A 283 3.18 16.61 1.61
CA LEU A 283 3.42 17.67 2.57
C LEU A 283 4.38 17.19 3.66
N ASP A 284 5.32 18.06 4.06
CA ASP A 284 6.24 17.83 5.17
C ASP A 284 6.51 19.18 5.85
N PHE A 285 6.06 19.34 7.09
CA PHE A 285 6.11 20.62 7.81
C PHE A 285 6.19 20.41 9.32
N ASN A 286 6.62 21.45 10.04
CA ASN A 286 6.61 21.51 11.49
C ASN A 286 5.51 22.42 12.01
N VAL A 287 4.88 22.01 13.12
CA VAL A 287 3.94 22.81 13.91
C VAL A 287 4.43 22.90 15.37
N PRO A 288 4.07 23.98 16.11
CA PRO A 288 4.50 24.16 17.49
C PRO A 288 4.05 23.05 18.44
N ALA A 289 4.74 22.95 19.59
CA ALA A 289 4.37 22.06 20.67
C ALA A 289 2.93 22.30 21.15
N GLY A 290 2.19 21.22 21.41
CA GLY A 290 0.80 21.28 21.85
C GLY A 290 -0.22 21.50 20.73
N THR A 291 0.21 21.54 19.46
CA THR A 291 -0.71 21.55 18.31
C THR A 291 -1.50 20.24 18.27
N THR A 292 -2.83 20.33 18.17
CA THR A 292 -3.75 19.17 18.12
C THR A 292 -4.36 18.94 16.73
N GLU A 293 -4.23 19.91 15.84
CA GLU A 293 -4.75 19.85 14.46
C GLU A 293 -3.95 20.79 13.56
N PHE A 294 -4.00 20.53 12.26
CA PHE A 294 -3.56 21.47 11.24
C PHE A 294 -4.68 21.71 10.22
N THR A 295 -4.62 22.86 9.54
CA THR A 295 -5.57 23.24 8.50
C THR A 295 -4.87 23.40 7.16
N LEU A 296 -5.32 22.68 6.13
CA LEU A 296 -4.98 22.96 4.74
C LEU A 296 -5.98 23.97 4.17
N VAL A 297 -5.44 25.07 3.65
CA VAL A 297 -6.20 26.11 2.95
C VAL A 297 -5.89 26.00 1.46
N MET A 298 -6.90 25.60 0.68
CA MET A 298 -6.81 25.44 -0.77
C MET A 298 -6.96 26.79 -1.50
N PRO A 299 -6.57 26.88 -2.78
CA PRO A 299 -6.90 28.02 -3.62
C PRO A 299 -8.41 28.28 -3.60
N GLY A 300 -8.80 29.53 -3.37
CA GLY A 300 -10.22 29.90 -3.20
C GLY A 300 -10.74 29.83 -1.75
N GLY A 301 -9.89 29.47 -0.79
CA GLY A 301 -10.16 29.62 0.65
C GLY A 301 -10.92 28.46 1.30
N GLN A 302 -11.11 27.34 0.60
CA GLN A 302 -11.62 26.11 1.22
C GLN A 302 -10.63 25.63 2.29
N LYS A 303 -11.16 25.32 3.47
CA LYS A 303 -10.37 24.83 4.62
C LYS A 303 -10.70 23.39 4.91
N ILE A 304 -9.67 22.56 5.05
CA ILE A 304 -9.75 21.18 5.54
C ILE A 304 -8.96 21.11 6.84
N VAL A 305 -9.58 20.58 7.89
CA VAL A 305 -8.95 20.43 9.21
C VAL A 305 -8.66 18.96 9.46
N GLN A 306 -7.42 18.64 9.83
CA GLN A 306 -6.98 17.30 10.19
C GLN A 306 -6.52 17.30 11.65
N SER A 307 -7.12 16.44 12.47
CA SER A 307 -6.62 16.20 13.83
C SER A 307 -5.32 15.41 13.77
N ILE A 308 -4.39 15.74 14.66
CA ILE A 308 -3.11 15.03 14.84
C ILE A 308 -2.94 14.53 16.28
N VAL A 309 -4.07 14.40 17.00
CA VAL A 309 -4.11 13.76 18.31
C VAL A 309 -4.09 12.26 18.10
N ILE A 310 -3.14 11.59 18.73
CA ILE A 310 -2.94 10.13 18.70
C ILE A 310 -3.50 9.54 20.00
#